data_AF-A0A1N7P2R9-F1
#
_entry.id   AF-A0A1N7P2R9-F1
#
_cell.length_a   1.000
_cell.length_b   1.000
_cell.length_c   1.000
_cell.angle_alpha   90.00
_cell.angle_beta   90.00
_cell.angle_gamma   90.00
#
_symmetry.space_group_name_H-M   'P 1'
#
loop_
_entity.id
_entity.type
_entity.pdbx_description
1 polymer ?
#
loop_
_entity_poly.entity_id
_entity_poly.type
_entity_poly.pdbx_seq_one_letter_code
_entity_poly.pdbx_strand_id
1 'polypeptide(L)'
;MDVKVGRTYRAKRPAESGGLVNDRTVQWIGSVGQVQYDGPAVRRGSRYPIVSRAAFEAWADRDVTNELPTGEYQDWADYRASQPSA
;
A
#
# COMPACT_ATOMS: atom_id res chain seq x y z
N MET A 1 -10.10 -6.29 7.92
CA MET A 1 -8.73 -5.96 8.38
C MET A 1 -8.81 -4.66 9.15
N ASP A 2 -8.06 -4.50 10.25
CA ASP A 2 -7.98 -3.22 10.96
C ASP A 2 -6.84 -2.36 10.37
N VAL A 3 -7.21 -1.24 9.73
CA VAL A 3 -6.29 -0.30 9.08
C VAL A 3 -5.78 0.72 10.11
N LYS A 4 -4.45 0.88 10.20
CA LYS A 4 -3.77 1.74 11.18
C LYS A 4 -2.82 2.71 10.51
N VAL A 5 -2.65 3.89 11.10
CA VAL A 5 -1.67 4.89 10.67
C VAL A 5 -0.24 4.35 10.85
N GLY A 6 0.65 4.68 9.91
CA GLY A 6 2.05 4.25 9.90
C GLY A 6 2.29 2.82 9.44
N ARG A 7 1.24 2.13 8.94
CA ARG A 7 1.33 0.78 8.40
C ARG A 7 1.27 0.77 6.88
N THR A 8 2.01 -0.15 6.27
CA THR A 8 2.02 -0.41 4.83
C THR A 8 1.21 -1.66 4.52
N TYR A 9 0.31 -1.55 3.55
CA TYR A 9 -0.61 -2.61 3.17
C TYR A 9 -0.42 -2.99 1.72
N ARG A 10 -0.57 -4.29 1.45
CA ARG A 10 -0.57 -4.86 0.10
C ARG A 10 -1.98 -5.11 -0.39
N ALA A 11 -2.19 -4.90 -1.70
CA ALA A 11 -3.48 -5.13 -2.35
C ALA A 11 -3.83 -6.63 -2.45
N LYS A 12 -5.13 -6.96 -2.51
CA LYS A 12 -5.61 -8.31 -2.89
C LYS A 12 -5.20 -8.73 -4.30
N ARG A 13 -5.02 -7.74 -5.18
CA ARG A 13 -4.47 -7.90 -6.51
C ARG A 13 -3.31 -6.90 -6.65
N PRO A 14 -2.10 -7.30 -6.25
CA PRO A 14 -0.93 -6.43 -6.37
C PRO A 14 -0.71 -6.03 -7.83
N ALA A 15 -0.30 -4.79 -8.01
CA ALA A 15 -0.02 -4.21 -9.31
C ALA A 15 1.33 -3.50 -9.27
N GLU A 16 1.96 -3.39 -10.42
CA GLU A 16 3.21 -2.66 -10.59
C GLU A 16 2.97 -1.15 -10.63
N SER A 17 3.85 -0.39 -9.99
CA SER A 17 4.00 1.04 -10.26
C SER A 17 5.46 1.44 -10.16
N GLY A 18 6.04 1.88 -11.28
CA GLY A 18 7.44 2.34 -11.34
C GLY A 18 8.47 1.27 -10.96
N GLY A 19 8.22 -0.01 -11.31
CA GLY A 19 9.07 -1.13 -10.93
C GLY A 19 8.87 -1.66 -9.51
N LEU A 20 7.98 -1.05 -8.71
CA LEU A 20 7.69 -1.45 -7.34
C LEU A 20 6.28 -2.04 -7.23
N VAL A 21 6.05 -2.89 -6.23
CA VAL A 21 4.70 -3.28 -5.83
C VAL A 21 3.97 -2.04 -5.33
N ASN A 22 2.78 -1.76 -5.87
CA ASN A 22 1.95 -0.61 -5.50
C ASN A 22 1.29 -0.77 -4.11
N ASP A 23 2.08 -1.06 -3.10
CA ASP A 23 1.70 -1.08 -1.71
C ASP A 23 1.40 0.35 -1.23
N ARG A 24 0.57 0.48 -0.20
CA ARG A 24 0.10 1.79 0.30
C ARG A 24 0.39 1.94 1.78
N THR A 25 1.10 2.99 2.14
CA THR A 25 1.43 3.36 3.52
C THR A 25 0.43 4.37 4.03
N VAL A 26 -0.26 4.07 5.11
CA VAL A 26 -1.28 4.97 5.66
C VAL A 26 -0.62 6.11 6.41
N GLN A 27 -0.78 7.33 5.90
CA GLN A 27 -0.23 8.54 6.51
C GLN A 27 -1.17 9.12 7.57
N TRP A 28 -2.49 8.99 7.34
CA TRP A 28 -3.49 9.56 8.24
C TRP A 28 -4.84 8.86 8.07
N ILE A 29 -5.59 8.74 9.17
CA ILE A 29 -6.98 8.29 9.17
C ILE A 29 -7.83 9.41 9.80
N GLY A 30 -8.78 9.90 9.02
CA GLY A 30 -9.73 10.91 9.48
C GLY A 30 -10.80 10.35 10.40
N SER A 31 -11.31 11.22 11.28
CA SER A 31 -12.40 10.90 12.22
C SER A 31 -13.68 10.42 11.53
N VAL A 32 -13.91 10.84 10.29
CA VAL A 32 -15.06 10.44 9.45
C VAL A 32 -14.77 9.25 8.52
N GLY A 33 -13.71 8.47 8.81
CA GLY A 33 -13.40 7.26 8.05
C GLY A 33 -12.76 7.51 6.68
N GLN A 34 -11.94 8.56 6.56
CA GLN A 34 -11.09 8.79 5.40
C GLN A 34 -9.69 8.22 5.65
N VAL A 35 -9.04 7.70 4.62
CA VAL A 35 -7.67 7.20 4.67
C VAL A 35 -6.85 7.97 3.66
N GLN A 36 -5.82 8.67 4.14
CA GLN A 36 -4.78 9.24 3.31
C GLN A 36 -3.58 8.29 3.30
N TYR A 37 -3.01 8.05 2.12
CA TYR A 37 -1.88 7.14 1.97
C TYR A 37 -0.79 7.69 1.05
N ASP A 38 0.41 7.15 1.22
CA ASP A 38 1.53 7.26 0.30
C ASP A 38 1.77 5.90 -0.40
N GLY A 39 2.51 5.90 -1.50
CA GLY A 39 2.82 4.69 -2.26
C GLY A 39 3.61 4.98 -3.54
N PRO A 40 4.14 3.95 -4.24
CA PRO A 40 4.95 4.14 -5.46
C PRO A 40 4.26 4.90 -6.59
N ALA A 41 2.92 4.85 -6.65
CA ALA A 41 2.14 5.60 -7.63
C ALA A 41 2.01 7.11 -7.31
N VAL A 42 2.36 7.53 -6.09
CA VAL A 42 2.29 8.94 -5.67
C VAL A 42 3.55 9.65 -6.13
N ARG A 43 3.41 10.58 -7.08
CA ARG A 43 4.54 11.35 -7.59
C ARG A 43 5.06 12.31 -6.51
N ARG A 44 6.38 12.44 -6.42
CA ARG A 44 7.02 13.45 -5.55
C ARG A 44 6.42 14.84 -5.82
N GLY A 45 6.04 15.54 -4.75
CA GLY A 45 5.41 16.87 -4.82
C GLY A 45 3.91 16.86 -5.12
N SER A 46 3.29 15.69 -5.31
CA SER A 46 1.83 15.59 -5.42
C SER A 46 1.16 15.52 -4.06
N ARG A 47 -0.13 15.87 -4.03
CA ARG A 47 -0.97 15.66 -2.85
C ARG A 47 -1.21 14.16 -2.65
N TYR A 48 -1.04 13.68 -1.42
CA TYR A 48 -1.36 12.30 -1.08
C TYR A 48 -2.83 11.97 -1.36
N PRO A 49 -3.12 10.84 -2.03
CA PRO A 49 -4.48 10.40 -2.30
C PRO A 49 -5.27 10.18 -1.00
N ILE A 50 -6.57 10.47 -1.07
CA ILE A 50 -7.53 10.23 0.02
C ILE A 50 -8.63 9.34 -0.52
N VAL A 51 -8.95 8.26 0.19
CA VAL A 51 -10.05 7.34 -0.11
C VAL A 51 -10.90 7.11 1.14
N SER A 52 -12.09 6.51 0.98
CA SER A 52 -12.84 6.03 2.15
C SER A 52 -12.14 4.83 2.78
N ARG A 53 -12.27 4.67 4.09
CA ARG A 53 -11.75 3.51 4.83
C ARG A 53 -12.29 2.21 4.27
N ALA A 54 -13.59 2.15 3.95
CA ALA A 54 -14.20 0.97 3.33
C ALA A 54 -13.56 0.61 1.97
N ALA A 55 -13.28 1.60 1.11
CA ALA A 55 -12.60 1.35 -0.16
C ALA A 55 -11.16 0.85 0.04
N PHE A 56 -10.45 1.41 1.03
CA PHE A 56 -9.10 0.95 1.38
C PHE A 56 -9.11 -0.49 1.90
N GLU A 57 -10.02 -0.83 2.81
CA GLU A 57 -10.19 -2.19 3.35
C GLU A 57 -10.63 -3.20 2.29
N ALA A 58 -11.44 -2.77 1.30
CA ALA A 58 -11.80 -3.61 0.17
C ALA A 58 -10.61 -3.90 -0.75
N TRP A 59 -9.70 -2.94 -0.90
CA TRP A 59 -8.48 -3.07 -1.69
C TRP A 59 -7.38 -3.88 -0.99
N ALA A 60 -7.18 -3.67 0.31
CA ALA A 60 -6.09 -4.27 1.08
C ALA A 60 -6.32 -5.74 1.42
N ASP A 61 -5.26 -6.53 1.35
CA ASP A 61 -5.23 -7.95 1.70
C ASP A 61 -4.56 -8.19 3.05
N ARG A 62 -3.32 -7.71 3.19
CA ARG A 62 -2.50 -7.92 4.38
C ARG A 62 -1.59 -6.73 4.70
N ASP A 63 -1.18 -6.67 5.97
CA ASP A 63 -0.18 -5.72 6.49
C ASP A 63 1.23 -6.29 6.22
N VAL A 64 2.06 -5.54 5.50
CA VAL A 64 3.44 -5.92 5.14
C VAL A 64 4.48 -5.05 5.83
N THR A 65 4.08 -4.25 6.83
CA THR A 65 4.96 -3.25 7.48
C THR A 65 6.24 -3.86 8.05
N ASN A 66 6.17 -5.08 8.58
CA ASN A 66 7.32 -5.74 9.19
C ASN A 66 8.08 -6.68 8.22
N GLU A 67 7.60 -6.81 6.98
CA GLU A 67 8.24 -7.64 5.94
C GLU A 67 9.28 -6.83 5.13
N LEU A 68 9.18 -5.49 5.16
CA LEU A 68 10.00 -4.58 4.35
C LEU A 68 10.76 -3.57 5.23
N PRO A 69 11.91 -3.04 4.78
CA PRO A 69 12.55 -1.91 5.41
C PRO A 69 11.60 -0.70 5.51
N THR A 70 11.75 0.10 6.56
CA THR A 70 10.88 1.27 6.78
C THR A 70 11.03 2.29 5.66
N GLY A 71 9.91 2.63 5.01
CA GLY A 71 9.88 3.62 3.92
C GLY A 71 10.25 3.06 2.54
N GLU A 72 10.50 1.75 2.44
CA GLU A 72 10.75 1.07 1.18
C GLU A 72 9.54 0.25 0.73
N TYR A 73 9.46 0.03 -0.57
CA TYR A 73 8.47 -0.83 -1.21
C TYR A 73 9.19 -1.99 -1.90
N GLN A 74 8.53 -3.15 -1.95
CA GLN A 74 9.11 -4.32 -2.60
C GLN A 74 9.28 -4.08 -4.10
N ASP A 75 10.39 -4.56 -4.67
CA ASP A 75 10.58 -4.63 -6.11
C ASP A 75 9.53 -5.57 -6.76
N TRP A 76 9.02 -5.15 -7.92
CA TRP A 76 7.98 -5.90 -8.63
C TRP A 76 8.50 -7.21 -9.23
N ALA A 77 9.72 -7.22 -9.75
CA ALA A 77 10.33 -8.43 -10.30
C ALA A 77 10.57 -9.47 -9.20
N ASP A 78 11.08 -9.03 -8.05
CA ASP A 78 11.26 -9.90 -6.87
C ASP A 78 9.91 -10.46 -6.37
N TYR A 79 8.89 -9.61 -6.29
CA TYR A 79 7.53 -10.04 -5.92
C TYR A 79 7.00 -11.11 -6.88
N ARG A 80 7.19 -10.92 -8.20
CA ARG A 80 6.73 -11.88 -9.21
C ARG A 80 7.49 -13.20 -9.15
N ALA A 81 8.80 -13.16 -8.91
CA ALA A 81 9.63 -14.35 -8.75
C ALA A 81 9.29 -15.14 -7.46
N SER A 82 8.85 -14.44 -6.41
CA SER A 82 8.46 -15.09 -5.14
C SER A 82 7.05 -15.71 -5.19
N GLN A 83 6.23 -15.39 -6.19
CA GLN A 83 4.93 -16.04 -6.33
C GLN A 83 5.13 -17.46 -6.87
N PRO A 84 4.47 -18.48 -6.28
CA PRO A 84 4.49 -19.81 -6.87
C PRO A 84 3.98 -19.73 -8.30
N SER A 85 4.68 -20.39 -9.23
CA SER A 85 4.24 -20.54 -10.60
C SER A 85 2.86 -21.20 -10.57
N ALA A 86 1.84 -20.46 -11.00
CA ALA A 86 0.48 -20.98 -11.13
C ALA A 86 0.41 -22.09 -12.18
#